data_AF-A0A0V0H8X1-F1
#
_entry.id   AF-A0A0V0H8X1-F1
#
_cell.length_a   1.000
_cell.length_b   1.000
_cell.length_c   1.000
_cell.angle_alpha   90.00
_cell.angle_beta   90.00
_cell.angle_gamma   90.00
#
_symmetry.space_group_name_H-M   'P 1'
#
loop_
_entity.id
_entity.type
_entity.pdbx_description
1 polymer ?
#
loop_
_entity_poly.entity_id
_entity_poly.type
_entity_poly.pdbx_seq_one_letter_code
_entity_poly.pdbx_strand_id
1 'polypeptide(L)' 'MLQMILEKEIYSKDDLKELLNCFLQLNSPYYHGIIVRAFTEIWNGVFSLRPGVAGASSPFLHGGSHVTYS' A
#
# COMPACT_ATOMS: atom_id res chain seq x y z
N MET A 1 10.26 12.77 -2.88
CA MET A 1 8.88 12.93 -2.36
C MET A 1 8.68 12.07 -1.11
N LEU A 2 8.86 10.75 -1.18
CA LEU A 2 8.76 9.85 -0.02
C LEU A 2 9.66 10.23 1.17
N GLN A 3 10.94 10.54 0.90
CA GLN A 3 11.87 10.98 1.95
C GLN A 3 11.37 12.22 2.70
N MET A 4 10.80 13.18 1.98
CA MET A 4 10.26 14.42 2.57
C MET A 4 9.04 14.14 3.45
N ILE A 5 8.19 13.20 3.04
CA ILE A 5 7.01 12.75 3.79
C ILE A 5 7.43 12.10 5.12
N LEU A 6 8.46 11.26 5.10
CA LEU A 6 9.01 10.61 6.29
C LEU A 6 9.70 11.60 7.23
N GLU A 7 10.55 12.48 6.69
CA GLU A 7 11.30 13.46 7.49
C GLU A 7 10.40 14.54 8.11
N LYS A 8 9.29 14.90 7.45
CA LYS A 8 8.33 15.91 7.92
C LYS A 8 7.15 15.31 8.68
N GLU A 9 7.14 13.99 8.88
CA GLU A 9 6.08 13.25 9.57
C GLU A 9 4.66 13.48 9.01
N ILE A 10 4.55 13.64 7.68
CA ILE A 10 3.30 13.89 6.96
C ILE A 10 2.55 12.56 6.74
N TYR A 11 1.94 12.03 7.80
CA TYR A 11 1.30 10.71 7.77
C TYR A 11 -0.22 10.75 7.69
N SER A 12 -0.83 11.91 7.96
CA SER A 12 -2.28 12.06 7.82
C SER A 12 -2.67 12.07 6.34
N LYS A 13 -3.85 11.52 6.06
CA LYS A 13 -4.48 11.62 4.75
C LYS A 13 -4.67 13.07 4.32
N ASP A 14 -4.97 13.96 5.27
CA ASP A 14 -5.21 15.38 5.00
C ASP A 14 -3.90 16.09 4.65
N ASP A 15 -2.82 15.86 5.39
CA ASP A 15 -1.51 16.47 5.11
C ASP A 15 -0.95 16.01 3.76
N LEU A 16 -1.12 14.73 3.40
CA LEU A 16 -0.74 14.21 2.08
C LEU A 16 -1.57 14.83 0.96
N LYS A 17 -2.86 15.07 1.19
CA LYS A 17 -3.75 15.72 0.22
C LYS A 17 -3.37 17.18 0.04
N GLU A 18 -3.03 17.88 1.11
CA GLU A 18 -2.56 19.26 1.07
C GLU A 18 -1.20 19.35 0.34
N LEU A 19 -0.28 18.44 0.63
CA LEU A 19 1.00 18.35 -0.07
C LEU A 19 0.82 18.11 -1.57
N LEU A 20 -0.05 17.17 -1.96
CA LEU A 20 -0.39 16.93 -3.37
C LEU A 20 -0.95 18.20 -4.03
N ASN A 21 -1.90 18.88 -3.37
CA ASN A 21 -2.49 20.11 -3.87
C ASN A 21 -1.42 21.21 -4.09
N CYS A 22 -0.48 21.35 -3.15
CA CYS A 22 0.66 22.25 -3.31
C CYS A 22 1.50 21.91 -4.55
N PHE A 23 1.84 20.63 -4.78
CA PHE A 23 2.58 20.24 -5.97
C PHE A 23 1.81 20.52 -7.27
N LEU A 24 0.48 20.32 -7.28
CA LEU A 24 -0.33 20.61 -8.47
C LEU A 24 -0.40 22.12 -8.76
N GLN A 25 -0.49 22.96 -7.73
CA GLN A 25 -0.50 24.42 -7.92
C GLN A 25 0.85 24.98 -8.35
N LEU A 26 1.96 24.41 -7.85
CA LEU A 26 3.31 24.86 -8.15
C LEU A 26 3.81 24.41 -9.54
N ASN A 27 3.12 23.46 -10.18
CA ASN A 27 3.57 22.88 -11.44
C ASN A 27 2.53 23.05 -12.56
N SER A 28 3.02 23.20 -13.79
CA SER A 28 2.18 23.20 -14.99
C SER A 28 1.31 21.93 -15.07
N PRO A 29 0.07 22.01 -15.60
CA PRO A 29 -0.81 20.86 -15.84
C PRO A 29 -0.15 19.71 -16.61
N TYR A 30 0.85 20.02 -17.44
CA TYR A 30 1.67 19.02 -18.12
C TYR A 30 2.29 17.98 -17.17
N TYR A 31 2.67 18.38 -15.95
CA TYR A 31 3.28 17.51 -14.96
C TYR A 31 2.27 16.86 -14.00
N HIS A 32 0.99 17.24 -14.04
CA HIS A 32 0.02 16.76 -13.05
C HIS A 32 -0.14 15.24 -13.09
N GLY A 33 -0.12 14.63 -14.29
CA GLY A 33 -0.22 13.18 -14.44
C GLY A 33 0.90 12.42 -13.73
N ILE A 34 2.15 12.88 -13.87
CA ILE A 34 3.30 12.22 -13.22
C ILE A 34 3.31 12.46 -11.71
N ILE A 35 2.87 13.63 -11.25
CA ILE A 35 2.74 13.96 -9.82
C ILE A 35 1.70 13.05 -9.16
N VAL A 36 0.48 12.96 -9.73
CA VAL A 36 -0.60 12.11 -9.19
C VAL A 36 -0.17 10.63 -9.16
N ARG A 37 0.51 10.16 -10.20
CA ARG A 37 1.03 8.78 -10.25
C ARG A 37 2.02 8.50 -9.11
N ALA A 38 2.97 9.41 -8.87
CA ALA A 38 3.95 9.26 -7.79
C ALA A 38 3.29 9.22 -6.39
N PHE A 39 2.32 10.11 -6.14
CA PHE A 39 1.56 10.08 -4.88
C PHE A 39 0.74 8.80 -4.71
N THR A 40 0.17 8.29 -5.79
CA THR A 40 -0.59 7.01 -5.79
C THR A 40 0.32 5.82 -5.47
N GLU A 41 1.52 5.78 -6.05
CA GLU A 41 2.53 4.75 -5.76
C GLU A 41 2.98 4.79 -4.30
N ILE A 42 3.18 5.99 -3.73
CA ILE A 42 3.53 6.16 -2.31
C ILE A 42 2.40 5.66 -1.41
N TRP A 43 1.14 6.03 -1.70
CA TRP A 43 -0.02 5.55 -0.96
C TRP A 43 -0.06 4.01 -1.00
N ASN A 44 -0.01 3.44 -2.20
CA ASN A 44 -0.04 1.98 -2.36
C ASN A 44 1.14 1.29 -1.68
N GLY A 45 2.36 1.83 -1.74
CA GLY A 45 3.53 1.27 -1.07
C GLY A 45 3.42 1.29 0.46
N VAL A 46 2.99 2.42 1.04
CA VAL A 46 2.83 2.58 2.49
C VAL A 46 1.70 1.70 3.02
N PHE A 47 0.57 1.60 2.30
CA PHE A 47 -0.57 0.80 2.74
C PHE A 47 -0.49 -0.69 2.36
N SER A 48 0.26 -1.05 1.32
CA SER A 48 0.51 -2.47 0.94
C SER A 48 1.64 -3.11 1.74
N LEU A 49 2.45 -2.32 2.45
CA LEU A 49 3.38 -2.84 3.46
C LEU A 49 2.69 -3.30 4.75
N ARG A 50 1.35 -3.33 4.82
CA ARG A 50 0.67 -4.26 5.74
C ARG A 50 0.98 -5.68 5.24
N PRO A 51 1.91 -6.42 5.87
CA PRO A 51 2.08 -7.82 5.57
C PRO A 51 0.94 -8.50 6.32
N GLY A 52 -0.26 -8.43 5.78
CA GLY A 52 -1.33 -9.31 6.18
C GLY A 52 -0.97 -10.70 5.69
N VAL A 53 0.02 -11.36 6.32
CA VAL A 53 0.24 -12.81 6.41
C VAL A 53 -0.23 -13.62 5.18
N ALA A 54 0.04 -13.10 3.99
CA ALA A 54 -0.35 -13.73 2.74
C ALA A 54 0.82 -14.62 2.33
N GLY A 55 0.79 -15.85 2.84
CA GLY A 55 1.52 -16.96 2.25
C GLY A 55 2.64 -17.55 3.10
N ALA A 56 2.26 -18.33 4.11
CA ALA A 56 3.01 -19.55 4.45
C ALA A 56 2.03 -20.67 4.80
N SER A 57 1.55 -21.33 3.72
CA SER A 57 1.18 -22.75 3.61
C SER A 57 0.33 -23.39 4.72
N SER A 58 -0.93 -23.66 4.39
CA SER A 58 -1.59 -24.91 4.82
C SER A 58 -2.55 -25.38 3.74
N PRO A 59 -2.14 -26.32 2.88
CA PRO A 59 -3.06 -27.09 2.06
C PRO A 59 -3.09 -28.55 2.56
N PHE A 60 -4.27 -28.95 3.04
CA PHE A 60 -4.76 -30.34 3.17
C PHE A 60 -4.13 -31.28 4.23
N LEU A 61 -4.80 -31.40 5.38
CA LEU A 61 -5.00 -32.72 5.99
C LEU A 61 -6.49 -33.07 5.85
N HIS A 62 -6.79 -33.75 4.75
CA HIS A 62 -8.09 -34.36 4.50
C HIS A 62 -8.19 -35.62 5.36
N GLY A 63 -9.23 -35.70 6.19
CA GLY A 63 -9.56 -36.89 6.94
C GLY A 63 -9.97 -38.06 6.03
N GLY A 64 -9.68 -39.29 6.47
CA GLY A 64 -10.22 -40.49 5.84
C GLY A 64 -9.34 -41.73 6.00
N SER A 65 -9.34 -42.36 7.17
CA SER A 65 -9.05 -43.79 7.30
C SER A 65 -9.77 -44.36 8.52
N HIS A 66 -11.10 -44.51 8.43
CA HIS A 66 -11.83 -45.43 9.28
C HIS A 66 -11.74 -46.82 8.62
N VAL A 67 -10.85 -47.66 9.13
CA VAL A 67 -10.84 -49.10 8.83
C VAL A 67 -11.35 -49.82 10.06
N THR A 68 -12.60 -50.27 10.01
CA THR A 68 -13.15 -51.26 10.93
C THR A 68 -12.60 -52.62 10.54
N TYR A 69 -11.96 -53.31 11.48
CA TYR A 69 -11.71 -54.75 11.37
C TYR A 69 -12.85 -55.51 12.04
N SER A 70 -13.27 -56.58 11.35
CA SER A 70 -14.31 -57.55 11.75
C SER A 70 -13.92 -58.37 12.98
#